data_AF-A0A2L1UAT8-F1
#
_entry.id   AF-A0A2L1UAT8-F1
#
_cell.length_a   1.000
_cell.length_b   1.000
_cell.length_c   1.000
_cell.angle_alpha   90.00
_cell.angle_beta   90.00
_cell.angle_gamma   90.00
#
_symmetry.space_group_name_H-M   'P 1'
#
loop_
_entity.id
_entity.type
_entity.pdbx_description
1 polymer ?
#
loop_
_entity_poly.entity_id
_entity_poly.type
_entity_poly.pdbx_seq_one_letter_code
_entity_poly.pdbx_strand_id
1 'polypeptide(L)' 'MLQQQSMTLSPYIELYNLIIPKDNILRQINELVDFSFVYKN' A
#
# COMPACT_ATOMS: atom_id res chain seq x y z
N MET A 1 -5.89 -9.17 -21.33
CA MET A 1 -5.28 -8.13 -20.48
C MET A 1 -5.66 -8.46 -19.04
N LEU A 2 -4.69 -8.69 -18.16
CA LEU A 2 -4.98 -8.92 -16.73
C LEU A 2 -5.40 -7.58 -16.13
N GLN A 3 -6.63 -7.48 -15.62
CA GLN A 3 -7.07 -6.29 -14.89
C GLN A 3 -6.25 -6.21 -13.60
N GLN A 4 -5.68 -5.04 -13.32
CA GLN A 4 -5.09 -4.75 -12.02
C GLN A 4 -6.18 -4.94 -10.97
N GLN A 5 -5.99 -5.91 -10.08
CA GLN A 5 -6.85 -6.02 -8.90
C GLN A 5 -6.56 -4.80 -8.03
N SER A 6 -7.55 -3.92 -7.88
CA SER A 6 -7.48 -2.85 -6.91
C SER A 6 -7.64 -3.45 -5.52
N MET A 7 -6.69 -3.18 -4.63
CA MET A 7 -6.90 -3.44 -3.21
C MET A 7 -7.82 -2.36 -2.67
N THR A 8 -9.05 -2.70 -2.30
CA THR A 8 -9.91 -1.81 -1.52
C THR A 8 -9.31 -1.72 -0.11
N LEU A 9 -8.61 -0.62 0.16
CA LEU A 9 -8.03 -0.38 1.47
C LEU A 9 -9.16 -0.10 2.48
N SER A 10 -8.99 -0.61 3.69
CA SER A 10 -9.86 -0.29 4.82
C SER A 10 -9.84 1.22 5.10
N PRO A 11 -10.96 1.84 5.53
CA PRO A 11 -10.95 3.24 5.98
C PRO A 11 -10.02 3.49 7.18
N TYR A 12 -9.57 2.43 7.85
CA TYR A 12 -8.63 2.49 8.98
C TYR A 12 -7.21 2.06 8.59
N ILE A 13 -6.82 2.18 7.32
CA ILE A 13 -5.49 1.77 6.86
C ILE A 13 -4.34 2.44 7.63
N GLU A 14 -4.55 3.64 8.16
CA GLU A 14 -3.55 4.32 8.99
C GLU A 14 -3.22 3.59 10.29
N LEU A 15 -4.14 2.76 10.82
CA LEU A 15 -3.84 1.93 11.99
C LEU A 15 -2.75 0.91 11.68
N TYR A 16 -2.64 0.46 10.43
CA TYR A 16 -1.60 -0.46 9.98
C TYR A 16 -0.21 0.12 10.27
N ASN A 17 0.01 1.42 10.02
CA ASN A 17 1.28 2.09 10.26
C ASN A 17 1.63 2.17 11.76
N LEU A 18 0.62 2.21 12.62
CA LEU A 18 0.76 2.35 14.07
C LEU A 18 0.99 1.02 14.80
N ILE A 19 0.29 -0.04 14.38
CA ILE A 19 0.27 -1.32 15.12
C ILE A 19 1.20 -2.38 14.51
N ILE A 20 1.52 -2.28 13.22
CA ILE A 20 2.29 -3.30 12.53
C ILE A 20 3.79 -2.97 12.59
N PRO A 21 4.63 -3.92 13.06
CA PRO A 21 6.09 -3.77 13.08
C PRO A 21 6.67 -3.37 11.71
N LYS A 22 7.76 -2.59 11.75
CA LYS A 22 8.45 -2.07 10.54
C LYS A 22 9.05 -3.17 9.65
N ASP A 23 9.36 -4.32 10.23
CA ASP A 23 9.90 -5.49 9.54
C ASP A 23 8.81 -6.37 8.90
N ASN A 24 7.54 -6.00 9.04
CA ASN A 24 6.46 -6.66 8.33
C ASN A 24 6.60 -6.47 6.82
N ILE A 25 6.60 -7.58 6.08
CA ILE A 25 6.81 -7.60 4.63
C ILE A 25 5.80 -6.73 3.87
N LEU A 26 4.52 -6.71 4.28
CA LEU A 26 3.50 -5.90 3.61
C LEU A 26 3.73 -4.40 3.82
N ARG A 27 4.28 -4.00 4.97
CA ARG A 27 4.66 -2.62 5.25
C ARG A 27 5.87 -2.20 4.42
N GLN A 28 6.88 -3.07 4.36
CA GLN A 28 8.05 -2.84 3.52
C GLN A 28 7.67 -2.71 2.04
N ILE A 29 6.74 -3.53 1.55
CA ILE A 29 6.22 -3.39 0.19
C ILE A 29 5.53 -2.03 -0.01
N ASN A 30 4.66 -1.60 0.91
CA ASN A 30 4.01 -0.28 0.80
C ASN A 30 5.00 0.89 0.82
N GLU A 31 6.09 0.80 1.59
CA GLU A 31 7.13 1.84 1.66
C GLU A 31 8.04 1.84 0.42
N LEU A 32 8.23 0.70 -0.24
CA LEU A 32 9.10 0.55 -1.41
C LEU A 32 8.37 0.76 -2.75
N VAL A 33 7.05 0.64 -2.79
CA VAL A 33 6.27 0.87 -4.00
C VAL A 33 6.04 2.36 -4.18
N ASP A 34 6.77 2.96 -5.12
CA ASP A 34 6.53 4.34 -5.56
C ASP A 34 5.25 4.40 -6.42
N PHE A 35 4.17 4.96 -5.87
CA PHE A 35 2.91 5.18 -6.59
C PHE A 35 2.88 6.51 -7.38
N SER A 36 4.01 7.21 -7.52
CA SER A 36 4.10 8.46 -8.30
C SER A 36 3.62 8.31 -9.75
N PHE A 37 3.68 7.09 -10.31
CA PHE A 37 3.18 6.79 -11.66
C PHE A 37 1.65 6.89 -11.80
N VAL A 38 0.89 6.82 -10.69
CA VAL A 38 -0.58 6.91 -10.70
C VAL A 38 -1.06 8.37 -10.70
N TYR A 39 -0.23 9.31 -10.25
CA TYR A 39 -0.58 10.73 -10.14
C TYR A 39 -0.10 11.60 -11.31
N LYS A 40 0.53 10.99 -12.33
CA LYS A 40 0.82 11.68 -13.59
C LYS A 40 -0.41 11.63 -14.50
N ASN A 41 -1.14 12.74 -14.54
CA ASN A 41 -2.10 13.05 -15.60
C ASN A 41 -1.37 13.42 -16.89
#